data_AF-A0A2S1YKI6-F1
#
_entry.id   AF-A0A2S1YKI6-F1
#
_cell.length_a   1.000
_cell.length_b   1.000
_cell.length_c   1.000
_cell.angle_alpha   90.00
_cell.angle_beta   90.00
_cell.angle_gamma   90.00
#
_symmetry.space_group_name_H-M   'P 1'
#
loop_
_entity.id
_entity.type
_entity.pdbx_description
1 polymer ?
#
loop_
_entity_poly.entity_id
_entity_poly.type
_entity_poly.pdbx_seq_one_letter_code
_entity_poly.pdbx_strand_id
1 'polypeptide(L)'
;MNNNRNKKNINPISQEKTTVKDYFKLGVILAIIILFFVWIGVYLIEEKSDEVQYIREDYTITKGIITDITLYKGKSVTVKYLVNGKIYKESDGIDKKMTKVRGDSINIKYSNKKPELMISEYNWDY
;
A
#
# COMPACT_ATOMS: atom_id res chain seq x y z
N MET A 1 35.30 55.71 -32.94
CA MET A 1 34.68 54.74 -31.99
C MET A 1 33.33 54.34 -32.54
N ASN A 2 33.19 53.14 -33.12
CA ASN A 2 31.90 52.65 -33.60
C ASN A 2 31.53 51.40 -32.78
N ASN A 3 30.43 51.50 -32.03
CA ASN A 3 30.07 50.58 -30.95
C ASN A 3 29.07 49.56 -31.50
N ASN A 4 29.56 48.36 -31.86
CA ASN A 4 28.75 47.34 -32.51
C ASN A 4 28.00 46.49 -31.46
N ARG A 5 26.80 46.92 -31.06
CA ARG A 5 25.92 46.12 -30.19
C ARG A 5 25.07 45.19 -31.04
N ASN A 6 25.49 43.93 -31.08
CA ASN A 6 24.80 42.82 -31.71
C ASN A 6 23.45 42.58 -30.99
N LYS A 7 22.34 43.04 -31.59
CA LYS A 7 20.98 42.75 -31.10
C LYS A 7 20.62 41.31 -31.49
N LYS A 8 20.68 40.38 -30.54
CA LYS A 8 20.07 39.05 -30.69
C LYS A 8 18.56 39.23 -30.87
N ASN A 9 18.06 38.87 -32.05
CA ASN A 9 16.63 38.71 -32.29
C ASN A 9 16.12 37.53 -31.48
N ILE A 10 15.32 37.82 -30.44
CA ILE A 10 14.56 36.81 -29.73
C ILE A 10 13.22 36.72 -30.47
N ASN A 11 13.00 35.62 -31.19
CA ASN A 11 11.72 35.37 -31.83
C ASN A 11 10.62 35.24 -30.75
N PRO A 12 9.45 35.86 -30.93
CA PRO A 12 8.36 35.74 -29.97
C PRO A 12 7.91 34.28 -29.91
N ILE A 13 7.88 33.71 -28.70
CA ILE A 13 7.29 32.40 -28.45
C ILE A 13 5.80 32.52 -28.78
N SER A 14 5.39 31.94 -29.90
CA SER A 14 4.00 31.87 -30.32
C SER A 14 3.22 31.12 -29.25
N GLN A 15 2.38 31.84 -28.48
CA GLN A 15 1.44 31.20 -27.57
C GLN A 15 0.33 30.55 -28.39
N GLU A 16 0.39 29.22 -28.50
CA GLU A 16 -0.65 28.41 -29.09
C GLU A 16 -1.96 28.63 -28.32
N LYS A 17 -3.00 29.11 -29.00
CA LYS A 17 -4.31 29.33 -28.39
C LYS A 17 -4.95 27.98 -28.07
N THR A 18 -4.92 27.58 -26.80
CA THR A 18 -5.64 26.40 -26.32
C THR A 18 -7.12 26.49 -26.67
N THR A 19 -7.64 25.48 -27.38
CA THR A 19 -9.03 25.42 -27.84
C THR A 19 -9.88 24.65 -26.83
N VAL A 20 -11.19 24.92 -26.72
CA VAL A 20 -12.12 24.24 -25.79
C VAL A 20 -12.09 22.70 -25.94
N LYS A 21 -11.79 22.21 -27.14
CA LYS A 21 -11.62 20.78 -27.44
C LYS A 21 -10.43 20.15 -26.73
N ASP A 22 -9.38 20.92 -26.45
CA ASP A 22 -8.18 20.45 -25.76
C ASP A 22 -8.46 20.31 -24.25
N TYR A 23 -9.23 21.23 -23.67
CA TYR A 23 -9.72 21.11 -22.29
C TYR A 23 -10.63 19.90 -22.10
N PHE A 24 -11.49 19.60 -23.09
CA PHE A 24 -12.32 18.40 -23.05
C PHE A 24 -11.48 17.12 -23.10
N LYS A 25 -10.48 17.04 -24.01
CA LYS A 25 -9.54 15.91 -24.07
C LYS A 25 -8.77 15.72 -22.76
N LEU A 26 -8.29 16.80 -22.17
CA LEU A 26 -7.62 16.77 -20.86
C LEU A 26 -8.55 16.25 -19.76
N GLY A 27 -9.81 16.68 -19.76
CA GLY A 27 -10.83 16.19 -18.82
C GLY A 27 -11.09 14.68 -18.95
N VAL A 28 -11.16 14.17 -20.18
CA VAL A 28 -11.34 12.72 -20.43
C VAL A 28 -10.13 11.92 -19.96
N ILE A 29 -8.91 12.39 -20.25
CA ILE A 29 -7.68 11.73 -19.79
C ILE A 29 -7.64 11.71 -18.26
N LEU A 30 -7.97 12.82 -17.61
CA LEU A 30 -7.99 12.89 -16.15
C LEU A 30 -9.05 11.95 -15.56
N ALA A 31 -10.22 11.86 -16.16
CA ALA A 31 -11.28 10.93 -15.73
C ALA A 31 -10.82 9.46 -15.83
N ILE A 32 -10.14 9.07 -16.92
CA ILE A 32 -9.60 7.72 -17.08
C ILE A 32 -8.55 7.43 -16.01
N ILE A 33 -7.66 8.38 -15.72
CA ILE A 33 -6.65 8.23 -14.67
C ILE A 33 -7.31 8.03 -13.31
N ILE A 34 -8.35 8.82 -12.98
CA ILE A 34 -9.10 8.66 -11.73
C ILE A 34 -9.74 7.28 -11.65
N LEU A 35 -10.42 6.83 -12.71
CA LEU A 35 -11.05 5.52 -12.75
C LEU A 35 -10.03 4.38 -12.58
N PHE A 36 -8.85 4.51 -13.19
CA PHE A 36 -7.77 3.55 -13.04
C PHE A 36 -7.31 3.41 -11.58
N PHE A 37 -7.11 4.53 -10.87
CA PHE A 37 -6.73 4.50 -9.46
C PHE A 37 -7.85 3.96 -8.55
N VAL A 38 -9.12 4.28 -8.85
CA VAL A 38 -10.26 3.71 -8.12
C VAL A 38 -10.30 2.19 -8.28
N TRP A 39 -10.13 1.69 -9.50
CA TRP A 39 -10.14 0.25 -9.79
C TRP A 39 -9.02 -0.50 -9.04
N ILE A 40 -7.80 0.05 -9.04
CA ILE A 40 -6.67 -0.49 -8.25
C ILE A 40 -7.00 -0.52 -6.76
N GLY A 41 -7.59 0.56 -6.24
CA GLY A 41 -7.96 0.65 -4.82
C GLY A 41 -8.93 -0.43 -4.40
N VAL A 42 -9.96 -0.70 -5.21
CA VAL A 42 -10.95 -1.75 -4.94
C VAL A 42 -10.30 -3.13 -4.98
N TYR A 43 -9.50 -3.42 -6.01
CA TYR A 43 -8.82 -4.71 -6.16
C TYR A 43 -7.96 -5.09 -4.95
N LEU A 44 -7.19 -4.12 -4.41
CA LEU A 44 -6.35 -4.35 -3.23
C LEU A 44 -7.14 -4.60 -1.94
N ILE A 45 -8.34 -4.02 -1.81
CA ILE A 45 -9.22 -4.24 -0.66
C ILE A 45 -9.85 -5.63 -0.73
N GLU A 46 -10.27 -6.06 -1.92
CA GLU A 46 -10.84 -7.40 -2.14
C GLU A 46 -9.82 -8.50 -1.83
N GLU A 47 -8.58 -8.38 -2.29
CA GLU A 47 -7.52 -9.36 -2.02
C GLU A 47 -7.28 -9.57 -0.51
N LYS A 48 -7.23 -8.47 0.26
CA LYS A 48 -7.13 -8.51 1.73
C LYS A 48 -8.32 -9.21 2.37
N SER A 49 -9.53 -8.92 1.89
CA SER A 49 -10.76 -9.55 2.40
C SER A 49 -10.76 -11.06 2.13
N ASP A 50 -10.34 -11.46 0.95
CA ASP A 50 -10.26 -12.87 0.54
C ASP A 50 -9.23 -13.64 1.38
N GLU A 51 -8.06 -13.04 1.66
CA GLU A 51 -7.06 -13.63 2.56
C GLU A 51 -7.61 -13.84 3.97
N VAL A 52 -8.27 -12.83 4.55
CA VAL A 52 -8.87 -12.91 5.88
C VAL A 52 -9.96 -13.99 5.91
N GLN A 53 -10.80 -14.06 4.88
CA GLN A 53 -11.82 -15.09 4.75
C GLN A 53 -11.20 -16.48 4.67
N TYR A 54 -10.13 -16.63 3.88
CA TYR A 54 -9.41 -17.89 3.74
C TYR A 54 -8.82 -18.38 5.07
N ILE A 55 -8.30 -17.48 5.89
CA ILE A 55 -7.83 -17.81 7.25
C ILE A 55 -9.03 -18.21 8.13
N ARG A 56 -10.14 -17.47 8.09
CA ARG A 56 -11.34 -17.75 8.92
C ARG A 56 -11.95 -19.12 8.67
N GLU A 57 -11.84 -19.67 7.47
CA GLU A 57 -12.35 -21.00 7.15
C GLU A 57 -11.67 -22.11 7.96
N ASP A 58 -10.36 -22.02 8.15
CA ASP A 58 -9.56 -23.06 8.80
C ASP A 58 -8.23 -22.50 9.33
N TYR A 59 -8.21 -22.15 10.62
CA TYR A 59 -7.05 -21.56 11.28
C TYR A 59 -6.60 -22.30 12.52
N THR A 60 -5.33 -22.07 12.87
CA THR A 60 -4.77 -22.41 14.18
C THR A 60 -4.17 -21.16 14.81
N ILE A 61 -4.24 -21.08 16.13
CA ILE A 61 -3.61 -20.01 16.92
C ILE A 61 -2.23 -20.47 17.34
N THR A 62 -1.22 -19.62 17.13
CA THR A 62 0.12 -19.85 17.67
C THR A 62 0.72 -18.55 18.20
N LYS A 63 1.86 -18.68 18.88
CA LYS A 63 2.67 -17.54 19.30
C LYS A 63 3.68 -17.20 18.21
N GLY A 64 3.71 -15.93 17.84
CA GLY A 64 4.76 -15.34 17.02
C GLY A 64 5.55 -14.30 17.81
N ILE A 65 6.74 -13.95 17.34
CA ILE A 65 7.60 -12.91 17.91
C ILE A 65 7.56 -11.70 16.99
N ILE A 66 7.33 -10.52 17.56
CA ILE A 66 7.38 -9.26 16.81
C ILE A 66 8.83 -9.02 16.38
N THR A 67 9.05 -8.95 15.07
CA THR A 67 10.36 -8.66 14.48
C THR A 67 10.50 -7.23 14.03
N ASP A 68 9.40 -6.55 13.69
CA ASP A 68 9.41 -5.16 13.28
C ASP A 68 8.04 -4.49 13.52
N ILE A 69 8.03 -3.17 13.67
CA ILE A 69 6.82 -2.37 13.90
C ILE A 69 6.95 -1.06 13.11
N THR A 70 5.99 -0.79 12.24
CA THR A 70 5.85 0.49 11.54
C THR A 70 4.65 1.24 12.12
N LEU A 71 4.89 2.41 12.72
CA LEU A 71 3.83 3.24 13.34
C LEU A 71 3.43 4.46 12.51
N TYR A 72 4.20 4.80 11.47
CA TYR A 72 3.97 5.98 10.64
C TYR A 72 3.59 5.59 9.22
N LYS A 73 2.47 6.15 8.71
CA LYS A 73 1.88 5.92 7.37
C LYS A 73 1.77 4.44 6.97
N GLY A 74 0.61 3.84 7.24
CA GLY A 74 0.38 2.41 7.02
C GLY A 74 0.95 1.60 8.18
N LYS A 75 0.21 1.59 9.30
CA LYS A 75 0.68 0.96 10.53
C LYS A 75 0.69 -0.55 10.37
N SER A 76 1.81 -1.19 10.67
CA SER A 76 1.95 -2.64 10.54
C SER A 76 2.88 -3.24 11.59
N VAL A 77 2.64 -4.51 11.89
CA VAL A 77 3.48 -5.35 12.75
C VAL A 77 3.98 -6.53 11.93
N THR A 78 5.28 -6.77 11.96
CA THR A 78 5.88 -7.93 11.29
C THR A 78 6.20 -9.01 12.31
N VAL A 79 5.65 -10.20 12.13
CA VAL A 79 5.68 -11.29 13.10
C VAL A 79 6.39 -12.49 12.49
N LYS A 80 7.30 -13.10 13.26
CA LYS A 80 7.96 -14.36 12.93
C LYS A 80 7.38 -15.49 13.78
N TYR A 81 6.97 -16.58 13.17
CA TYR A 81 6.32 -17.70 13.86
C TYR A 81 6.73 -19.05 13.26
N LEU A 82 6.50 -20.12 14.01
CA LEU A 82 6.90 -21.49 13.65
C LEU A 82 5.65 -22.34 13.43
N VAL A 83 5.57 -23.01 12.29
CA VAL A 83 4.52 -23.98 11.96
C VAL A 83 5.18 -25.24 11.43
N ASN A 84 4.95 -26.38 12.08
CA ASN A 84 5.49 -27.68 11.66
C ASN A 84 7.01 -27.67 11.39
N GLY A 85 7.78 -26.96 12.23
CA GLY A 85 9.25 -26.85 12.07
C GLY A 85 9.72 -25.84 11.02
N LYS A 86 8.81 -25.22 10.25
CA LYS A 86 9.12 -24.17 9.28
C LYS A 86 8.81 -22.79 9.84
N ILE A 87 9.74 -21.87 9.64
CA ILE A 87 9.61 -20.49 10.07
C ILE A 87 8.93 -19.67 8.98
N TYR A 88 7.94 -18.90 9.39
CA TYR A 88 7.24 -17.92 8.57
C TYR A 88 7.48 -16.52 9.14
N LYS A 89 7.42 -15.53 8.26
CA LYS A 89 7.55 -14.12 8.63
C LYS A 89 6.58 -13.34 7.76
N GLU A 90 5.59 -12.73 8.40
CA GLU A 90 4.52 -12.02 7.71
C GLU A 90 4.21 -10.69 8.38
N SER A 91 3.66 -9.74 7.62
CA SER A 91 3.29 -8.42 8.11
C SER A 91 1.78 -8.24 8.08
N ASP A 92 1.24 -7.68 9.15
CA ASP A 92 -0.19 -7.41 9.26
C ASP A 92 -0.47 -6.01 9.79
N GLY A 93 -1.69 -5.51 9.55
CA GLY A 93 -2.14 -4.19 9.96
C GLY A 93 -2.23 -4.03 11.48
N ILE A 94 -2.02 -2.80 11.95
CA ILE A 94 -2.26 -2.41 13.35
C ILE A 94 -3.45 -1.46 13.40
N ASP A 95 -4.62 -2.01 13.71
CA ASP A 95 -5.85 -1.23 13.89
C ASP A 95 -6.19 -1.04 15.38
N LYS A 96 -5.80 -2.00 16.21
CA LYS A 96 -5.95 -1.97 17.68
C LYS A 96 -4.72 -1.35 18.34
N LYS A 97 -4.91 -0.81 19.54
CA LYS A 97 -3.80 -0.24 20.33
C LYS A 97 -2.77 -1.32 20.65
N MET A 98 -1.53 -1.11 20.25
CA MET A 98 -0.42 -1.98 20.64
C MET A 98 -0.07 -1.80 22.12
N THR A 99 0.27 -2.92 22.74
CA THR A 99 0.73 -3.01 24.14
C THR A 99 2.13 -3.64 24.26
N LYS A 100 2.64 -4.20 23.16
CA LYS A 100 3.90 -4.94 23.11
C LYS A 100 4.85 -4.31 22.09
N VAL A 101 6.13 -4.64 22.20
CA VAL A 101 7.20 -4.09 21.36
C VAL A 101 7.96 -5.19 20.63
N ARG A 102 8.92 -4.80 19.79
CA ARG A 102 9.81 -5.72 19.09
C ARG A 102 10.49 -6.68 20.09
N GLY A 103 10.48 -7.97 19.76
CA GLY A 103 10.99 -9.04 20.62
C GLY A 103 9.91 -9.72 21.47
N ASP A 104 8.78 -9.06 21.73
CA ASP A 104 7.68 -9.66 22.49
C ASP A 104 6.91 -10.68 21.66
N SER A 105 6.25 -11.61 22.37
CA SER A 105 5.38 -12.59 21.74
C SER A 105 3.93 -12.12 21.66
N ILE A 106 3.30 -12.36 20.52
CA ILE A 106 1.88 -12.07 20.26
C ILE A 106 1.16 -13.33 19.79
N ASN A 107 -0.15 -13.37 19.96
CA ASN A 107 -0.94 -14.39 19.27
C ASN A 107 -1.14 -14.01 17.81
N ILE A 108 -1.11 -15.03 16.96
CA ILE A 108 -1.52 -14.93 15.57
C ILE A 108 -2.48 -16.07 15.24
N LYS A 109 -3.38 -15.83 14.30
CA LYS A 109 -4.16 -16.86 13.61
C LYS A 109 -3.52 -17.06 12.25
N TYR A 110 -3.16 -18.28 11.89
CA TYR A 110 -2.66 -18.59 10.54
C TYR A 110 -3.55 -19.64 9.88
N SER A 111 -3.63 -19.63 8.55
CA SER A 111 -4.39 -20.64 7.80
C SER A 111 -3.67 -21.98 7.85
N ASN A 112 -4.39 -23.05 8.19
CA ASN A 112 -3.83 -24.41 8.17
C ASN A 112 -3.46 -24.87 6.76
N LYS A 113 -4.13 -24.36 5.73
CA LYS A 113 -3.88 -24.67 4.32
C LYS A 113 -2.73 -23.83 3.72
N LYS A 114 -2.62 -22.56 4.13
CA LYS A 114 -1.58 -21.61 3.69
C LYS A 114 -0.96 -20.91 4.90
N PRO A 115 0.02 -21.52 5.58
CA PRO A 115 0.55 -20.97 6.83
C PRO A 115 1.27 -19.62 6.69
N GLU A 116 1.59 -19.18 5.47
CA GLU A 116 2.04 -17.83 5.16
C GLU A 116 0.96 -16.75 5.36
N LEU A 117 -0.32 -17.09 5.30
CA LEU A 117 -1.41 -16.17 5.58
C LEU A 117 -1.68 -16.16 7.08
N MET A 118 -1.58 -14.97 7.68
CA MET A 118 -1.82 -14.78 9.12
C MET A 118 -2.54 -13.48 9.44
N ILE A 119 -3.22 -13.48 10.58
CA ILE A 119 -3.82 -12.30 11.21
C ILE A 119 -3.21 -12.16 12.61
N SER A 120 -2.72 -10.98 12.93
CA SER A 120 -2.14 -10.62 14.22
C SER A 120 -3.22 -10.18 15.21
N GLU A 121 -2.98 -10.34 16.52
CA GLU A 121 -3.92 -9.89 17.56
C GLU A 121 -4.23 -8.38 17.55
N TYR A 122 -3.50 -7.60 16.76
CA TYR A 122 -3.68 -6.15 16.61
C TYR A 122 -4.53 -5.74 15.40
N ASN A 123 -4.87 -6.66 14.51
CA ASN A 123 -5.77 -6.41 13.39
C ASN A 123 -7.23 -6.50 13.86
N TRP A 124 -8.14 -5.69 13.29
CA TRP A 124 -9.57 -5.75 13.60
C TRP A 124 -10.21 -7.11 13.30
N ASP A 125 -9.75 -7.80 12.27
CA ASP A 125 -10.29 -9.07 11.80
C ASP A 125 -9.83 -10.30 12.59
N TYR A 126 -8.90 -10.11 13.54
CA TYR A 126 -8.50 -11.14 14.52
C TYR A 126 -9.65 -11.48 15.46
#